data_AF-A0A3C1S6P1-F1
#
_entry.id   AF-A0A3C1S6P1-F1
#
_cell.length_a   1.000
_cell.length_b   1.000
_cell.length_c   1.000
_cell.angle_alpha   90.00
_cell.angle_beta   90.00
_cell.angle_gamma   90.00
#
_symmetry.space_group_name_H-M   'P 1'
#
loop_
_entity.id
_entity.type
_entity.pdbx_description
1 polymer ?
#
loop_
_entity_poly.entity_id
_entity_poly.type
_entity_poly.pdbx_seq_one_letter_code
_entity_poly.pdbx_strand_id
1 'polypeptide(L)' 'MLESLSCEDFQSVVVRSRQIAPGLGGYESAVLFAALESVRNSTKPVLFSTACRCHGVIHSFVIKPCNAVC' A
#
# COMPACT_ATOMS: atom_id res chain seq x y z
N MET A 1 -1.51 -13.64 7.75
CA MET A 1 -2.56 -12.60 7.85
C MET A 1 -2.36 -11.62 6.71
N LEU A 2 -3.38 -10.96 6.17
CA LEU A 2 -3.22 -10.07 4.99
C LEU A 2 -2.22 -8.91 5.24
N GLU A 3 -2.03 -8.51 6.50
CA GLU A 3 -1.04 -7.51 6.90
C GLU A 3 0.42 -7.92 6.67
N SER A 4 0.69 -9.21 6.43
CA SER A 4 2.03 -9.78 6.26
C SER A 4 2.23 -10.43 4.89
N LEU A 5 1.48 -9.98 3.89
CA LEU A 5 1.56 -10.54 2.54
C LEU A 5 2.89 -10.16 1.87
N SER A 6 3.62 -11.14 1.40
CA SER A 6 4.85 -10.98 0.61
C SER A 6 4.80 -11.91 -0.61
N CYS A 7 5.24 -11.42 -1.77
CA CYS A 7 5.37 -12.19 -3.00
C CYS A 7 6.67 -11.78 -3.67
N GLU A 8 7.56 -12.72 -3.99
CA GLU A 8 8.96 -12.42 -4.37
C GLU A 8 9.09 -11.59 -5.66
N ASP A 9 8.17 -11.80 -6.60
CA ASP A 9 8.13 -11.10 -7.89
C ASP A 9 7.51 -9.69 -7.80
N PHE A 10 6.89 -9.36 -6.66
CA PHE A 10 6.24 -8.08 -6.43
C PHE A 10 6.92 -7.32 -5.29
N GLN A 11 6.91 -5.99 -5.38
CA GLN A 11 7.06 -5.20 -4.18
C GLN A 11 5.70 -5.12 -3.47
N SER A 12 5.56 -5.86 -2.37
CA SER A 12 4.36 -5.80 -1.54
C SER A 12 4.38 -4.56 -0.67
N VAL A 13 3.35 -3.72 -0.80
CA VAL A 13 3.17 -2.51 0.01
C VAL A 13 1.82 -2.64 0.71
N VAL A 14 1.83 -2.83 2.02
CA VAL A 14 0.61 -3.02 2.81
C VAL A 14 0.39 -1.83 3.73
N VAL A 15 -0.68 -1.08 3.47
CA VAL A 15 -1.17 -0.02 4.35
C VAL A 15 -2.17 -0.61 5.34
N ARG A 16 -1.76 -0.70 6.60
CA ARG A 16 -2.60 -1.26 7.66
C ARG A 16 -3.65 -0.25 8.13
N SER A 17 -4.91 -0.62 8.01
CA SER A 17 -6.01 0.12 8.64
C SER A 17 -5.97 -0.09 10.15
N ARG A 18 -6.08 1.00 10.90
CA ARG A 18 -6.13 1.01 12.36
C ARG A 18 -7.42 1.65 12.82
N GLN A 19 -7.91 1.23 13.98
CA GLN A 19 -9.01 1.89 14.63
C GLN A 19 -8.52 3.21 15.22
N ILE A 20 -9.06 4.34 14.75
CA ILE A 20 -8.72 5.68 15.20
C ILE A 20 -9.69 6.13 16.30
N ALA A 21 -10.95 5.69 16.23
CA ALA A 21 -11.97 5.89 17.26
C ALA A 21 -12.93 4.68 17.29
N PRO A 22 -13.80 4.53 18.32
CA PRO A 22 -14.83 3.49 18.34
C PRO A 22 -15.66 3.46 17.04
N GLY A 23 -15.62 2.34 16.31
CA GLY A 23 -16.31 2.19 15.01
C GLY A 23 -15.65 2.89 13.81
N LEU A 24 -14.56 3.64 13.99
CA LEU A 24 -13.88 4.38 12.92
C LEU A 24 -12.52 3.78 12.61
N GLY A 25 -12.42 3.11 11.46
CA GLY A 25 -11.14 2.71 10.87
C GLY A 25 -10.52 3.85 10.06
N GLY A 26 -9.19 3.86 9.95
CA GLY A 26 -8.49 4.79 9.09
C GLY A 26 -6.99 4.51 9.01
N TYR A 27 -6.26 5.49 8.47
CA TYR A 27 -4.83 5.41 8.20
C TYR A 27 -4.14 6.66 8.71
N GLU A 28 -2.93 6.49 9.25
CA GLU A 28 -2.06 7.62 9.56
C GLU A 28 -1.51 8.22 8.25
N SER A 29 -1.53 9.54 8.12
CA SER A 29 -1.06 10.24 6.92
C SER A 29 0.40 9.90 6.60
N ALA A 30 1.26 9.81 7.62
CA ALA A 30 2.66 9.42 7.48
C ALA A 30 2.83 8.04 6.83
N VAL A 31 1.95 7.08 7.15
CA VAL A 31 1.97 5.74 6.53
C VAL A 31 1.58 5.81 5.06
N LEU A 32 0.61 6.65 4.70
CA LEU A 32 0.21 6.86 3.31
C LEU A 32 1.35 7.48 2.48
N PHE A 33 2.04 8.48 3.02
CA PHE A 33 3.20 9.08 2.34
C PHE A 33 4.38 8.10 2.23
N ALA A 34 4.66 7.33 3.27
CA ALA A 34 5.68 6.28 3.19
C ALA A 34 5.34 5.22 2.14
N ALA A 35 4.06 4.84 2.03
CA ALA A 35 3.59 3.92 1.01
C ALA A 35 3.72 4.52 -0.40
N LEU A 36 3.39 5.81 -0.58
CA LEU A 36 3.59 6.52 -1.84
C LEU A 36 5.06 6.50 -2.27
N GLU A 37 5.98 6.83 -1.37
CA GLU A 37 7.42 6.84 -1.66
C GLU A 37 7.95 5.43 -1.95
N SER A 38 7.48 4.41 -1.22
CA SER A 38 7.81 3.01 -1.51
C SER A 38 7.36 2.62 -2.92
N VAL A 39 6.14 2.97 -3.28
CA VAL A 39 5.54 2.67 -4.58
C VAL A 39 6.24 3.41 -5.72
N ARG A 40 6.59 4.69 -5.54
CA ARG A 40 7.34 5.50 -6.52
C ARG A 40 8.73 4.95 -6.82
N ASN A 41 9.41 4.42 -5.80
CA ASN A 41 10.76 3.90 -5.92
C ASN A 41 10.82 2.41 -6.32
N SER A 42 9.66 1.77 -6.52
CA SER A 42 9.61 0.35 -6.89
C SER A 42 10.14 0.12 -8.31
N THR A 43 11.12 -0.78 -8.43
CA THR A 43 11.59 -1.30 -9.73
C THR A 43 10.85 -2.56 -10.17
N LYS A 44 10.01 -3.13 -9.28
CA LYS A 44 9.17 -4.31 -9.53
C LYS A 44 7.70 -3.90 -9.69
N PRO A 45 6.86 -4.78 -10.28
CA PRO A 45 5.41 -4.67 -10.15
C PRO A 45 5.01 -4.52 -8.67
N VAL A 46 4.07 -3.63 -8.40
CA VAL A 46 3.63 -3.33 -7.04
C VAL A 46 2.38 -4.12 -6.73
N LEU A 47 2.39 -4.76 -5.56
CA LEU A 47 1.20 -5.33 -4.94
C LEU A 47 0.78 -4.41 -3.79
N PHE A 48 -0.09 -3.45 -4.09
CA PHE A 48 -0.55 -2.48 -3.11
C PHE A 48 -1.80 -2.98 -2.41
N SER A 49 -1.77 -3.00 -1.08
CA SER A 49 -2.86 -3.54 -0.29
C SER A 49 -3.28 -2.56 0.79
N THR A 50 -4.58 -2.40 1.00
CA THR A 50 -5.11 -1.85 2.24
C THR A 50 -5.74 -2.98 3.03
N ALA A 51 -5.29 -3.19 4.27
CA ALA A 51 -5.74 -4.35 5.05
C ALA A 51 -5.97 -3.96 6.51
N CYS A 52 -7.07 -4.47 7.08
CA CYS A 52 -7.18 -4.62 8.52
C CYS A 52 -6.61 -5.98 8.94
N ARG A 53 -6.80 -6.34 10.21
CA ARG A 53 -6.35 -7.63 10.74
C ARG A 53 -6.94 -8.81 9.96
N CYS A 54 -8.20 -8.74 9.52
CA CYS A 54 -8.91 -9.90 8.96
C CYS A 54 -9.25 -9.81 7.46
N HIS A 55 -9.34 -8.61 6.88
CA HIS A 55 -9.73 -8.40 5.49
C HIS A 55 -8.88 -7.31 4.85
N GLY A 56 -8.80 -7.33 3.53
CA GLY A 56 -8.08 -6.31 2.79
C GLY A 56 -8.41 -6.36 1.31
N VAL A 57 -8.12 -5.24 0.64
CA VAL A 57 -8.22 -5.11 -0.81
C VAL A 57 -6.81 -5.01 -1.37
N ILE A 58 -6.56 -5.70 -2.47
CA ILE A 58 -5.25 -5.77 -3.11
C ILE A 58 -5.39 -5.31 -4.56
N HIS A 59 -4.46 -4.49 -5.00
CA HIS A 59 -4.28 -4.10 -6.39
C HIS A 59 -2.87 -4.42 -6.86
N SER A 60 -2.76 -4.99 -8.06
CA SER A 60 -1.49 -5.18 -8.73
C SER A 60 -1.35 -4.17 -9.87
N PHE A 61 -0.26 -3.42 -9.91
CA PHE A 61 0.01 -2.48 -10.99
C PHE A 61 1.52 -2.26 -11.22
N VAL A 62 1.86 -1.69 -12.36
CA VAL A 62 3.21 -1.23 -12.68
C VAL A 62 3.17 0.28 -12.80
N ILE A 63 4.09 0.97 -12.13
CA ILE A 63 4.28 2.40 -12.32
C ILE A 63 5.16 2.63 -13.52
N LYS A 64 4.65 3.39 -14.48
CA LYS A 64 5.44 3.92 -15.58
C LYS A 64 5.77 5.37 -15.24
N PRO A 65 7.03 5.80 -15.38
CA PRO A 65 7.35 7.21 -15.27
C PRO A 65 6.51 7.99 -16.29
N CYS A 66 5.75 8.97 -15.80
CA CYS A 66 5.03 9.88 -16.65
C CYS A 66 5.90 11.12 -16.85
N ASN A 67 6.32 11.39 -18.09
CA ASN A 67 7.01 12.64 -18.45
C ASN A 67 6.02 13.83 -18.48
N ALA A 68 5.15 13.94 -17.48
CA ALA A 68 4.30 15.10 -17.32
C ALA A 68 5.15 16.20 -16.66
N VAL A 69 5.55 17.19 -17.47
CA VAL A 69 5.89 18.51 -16.95
C VAL A 69 4.61 19.06 -16.34
N CYS A 70 4.51 19.04 -15.01
CA CYS A 70 3.49 19.77 -14.26
C CYS A 70 3.99 21.18 -13.89
#